data_AF-A0A2P8F772-F1
#
_entry.id   AF-A0A2P8F772-F1
#
_cell.length_a   1.000
_cell.length_b   1.000
_cell.length_c   1.000
_cell.angle_alpha   90.00
_cell.angle_beta   90.00
_cell.angle_gamma   90.00
#
_symmetry.space_group_name_H-M   'P 1'
#
loop_
_entity.id
_entity.type
_entity.pdbx_description
1 polymer ?
#
loop_
_entity_poly.entity_id
_entity_poly.type
_entity_poly.pdbx_seq_one_letter_code
_entity_poly.pdbx_strand_id
1 'polypeptide(L)' 'MAESEKNTITIEGTEYAVEDLSENARKIIVNIQFADQEIGRQRLMLASIQTARQAYAQALKRELGGENGETEVVTDPAKN' A
#
# COMPACT_ATOMS: atom_id res chain seq x y z
N MET A 1 35.02 -6.37 30.91
CA MET A 1 33.62 -6.62 31.26
C MET A 1 32.83 -6.30 30.01
N ALA A 2 32.30 -7.30 29.32
CA ALA A 2 31.59 -7.09 28.06
C ALA A 2 30.16 -6.63 28.38
N GLU A 3 29.82 -5.43 27.92
CA GLU A 3 28.46 -4.91 27.90
C GLU A 3 27.59 -5.91 27.12
N SER A 4 26.62 -6.54 27.81
CA SER A 4 25.62 -7.37 27.15
C SER A 4 24.78 -6.45 26.29
N GLU A 5 24.91 -6.53 24.96
CA GLU A 5 23.96 -5.89 24.05
C GLU A 5 22.57 -6.44 24.37
N LYS A 6 21.79 -5.67 25.14
CA LYS A 6 20.39 -5.98 25.41
C LYS A 6 19.67 -5.99 24.08
N ASN A 7 19.33 -7.18 23.61
CA ASN A 7 18.54 -7.34 22.41
C ASN A 7 17.17 -6.73 22.70
N THR A 8 16.83 -5.60 22.10
CA THR A 8 15.54 -4.93 22.30
C THR A 8 14.65 -5.15 21.08
N ILE A 9 13.33 -5.23 21.30
CA ILE A 9 12.35 -5.19 20.24
C ILE A 9 11.42 -4.01 20.44
N THR A 10 11.02 -3.37 19.37
CA THR A 10 10.01 -2.32 19.42
C THR A 10 8.65 -2.88 19.02
N ILE A 11 7.66 -2.78 19.92
CA ILE A 11 6.26 -3.15 19.68
C ILE A 11 5.43 -1.89 19.87
N GLU A 12 4.66 -1.48 18.86
CA GLU A 12 3.79 -0.30 18.92
C GLU A 12 4.53 0.99 19.39
N GLY A 13 5.81 1.13 19.03
CA GLY A 13 6.63 2.28 19.42
C GLY A 13 7.18 2.22 20.85
N THR A 14 6.93 1.15 21.59
CA THR A 14 7.53 0.90 22.90
C THR A 14 8.64 -0.13 22.78
N GLU A 15 9.79 0.17 23.36
CA GLU A 15 10.97 -0.70 23.34
C GLU A 15 10.96 -1.66 24.54
N TYR A 16 11.14 -2.95 24.27
CA TYR A 16 11.15 -4.02 25.27
C TYR A 16 12.46 -4.80 25.17
N ALA A 17 13.14 -5.01 26.30
CA ALA A 17 14.27 -5.93 26.33
C ALA A 17 13.73 -7.35 26.15
N VAL A 18 14.30 -8.09 25.19
CA VAL A 18 13.93 -9.47 24.89
C VAL A 18 14.02 -10.34 26.14
N GLU A 19 15.05 -10.12 26.95
CA GLU A 19 15.35 -10.81 28.20
C GLU A 19 14.21 -10.71 29.24
N ASP A 20 13.48 -9.58 29.24
CA ASP A 20 12.39 -9.31 30.18
C ASP A 20 11.05 -9.89 29.70
N LEU A 21 10.99 -10.43 28.48
CA LEU A 21 9.77 -11.02 27.91
C LEU A 21 9.59 -12.47 28.32
N SER A 22 8.40 -12.78 28.85
CA SER A 22 7.96 -14.17 29.05
C SER A 22 7.93 -14.97 27.75
N GLU A 23 8.06 -16.29 27.84
CA GLU A 23 7.96 -17.18 26.67
C GLU A 23 6.63 -17.01 25.92
N ASN A 24 5.53 -16.81 26.65
CA ASN A 24 4.22 -16.56 26.07
C ASN A 24 4.18 -15.22 25.31
N ALA A 25 4.75 -14.16 25.89
CA ALA A 25 4.83 -12.86 25.23
C ALA A 25 5.59 -12.96 23.90
N ARG A 26 6.72 -13.68 23.88
CA ARG A 26 7.50 -13.92 22.65
C ARG A 26 6.70 -14.63 21.57
N LYS A 27 5.88 -15.63 21.93
CA LYS A 27 4.98 -16.32 20.98
C LYS A 27 3.93 -15.38 20.39
N ILE A 28 3.35 -14.52 21.23
CA ILE A 28 2.37 -13.52 20.77
C ILE A 28 3.02 -12.54 19.79
N ILE A 29 4.24 -12.08 20.06
CA ILE A 29 4.99 -11.19 19.16
C ILE A 29 5.19 -11.80 17.79
N VAL A 30 5.58 -13.08 17.73
CA VAL A 30 5.73 -13.80 16.44
C VAL A 30 4.40 -13.84 15.68
N ASN A 31 3.30 -14.08 16.37
CA ASN A 31 1.97 -14.08 15.74
C ASN A 31 1.56 -12.69 15.22
N ILE A 32 1.90 -11.61 15.94
CA ILE A 32 1.67 -10.23 15.50
C ILE A 32 2.48 -9.94 14.24
N GLN A 33 3.77 -10.25 14.25
CA GLN A 33 4.65 -10.04 13.09
C GLN A 33 4.14 -10.80 11.85
N PHE A 34 3.67 -12.03 12.04
CA PHE A 34 3.04 -12.80 10.98
C PHE A 34 1.77 -12.10 10.44
N ALA A 35 0.89 -11.63 11.32
CA ALA A 35 -0.31 -10.91 10.92
C ALA A 35 0.03 -9.62 10.14
N ASP A 36 1.02 -8.86 10.59
CA ASP A 36 1.48 -7.63 9.91
C ASP A 36 2.02 -7.91 8.51
N GLN A 37 2.80 -8.99 8.34
CA GLN A 37 3.29 -9.42 7.03
C GLN A 37 2.13 -9.76 6.09
N GLU A 38 1.12 -10.50 6.56
CA GLU A 38 -0.05 -10.84 5.74
C GLU A 38 -0.90 -9.61 5.40
N ILE A 39 -1.08 -8.67 6.34
CA ILE A 39 -1.73 -7.38 6.07
C ILE A 39 -0.99 -6.63 4.96
N GLY A 40 0.34 -6.58 5.02
CA GLY A 40 1.17 -5.98 3.97
C GLY A 40 0.94 -6.64 2.61
N ARG A 41 0.95 -7.98 2.56
CA ARG A 41 0.70 -8.76 1.35
C ARG A 41 -0.69 -8.48 0.76
N GLN A 42 -1.71 -8.43 1.60
CA GLN A 42 -3.08 -8.14 1.19
C GLN A 42 -3.23 -6.71 0.64
N ARG A 43 -2.56 -5.72 1.25
CA ARG A 43 -2.55 -4.34 0.73
C ARG A 43 -1.95 -4.24 -0.67
N LEU A 44 -0.87 -4.98 -0.94
CA LEU A 44 -0.27 -5.06 -2.27
C LEU A 44 -1.24 -5.66 -3.29
N MET A 45 -1.91 -6.76 -2.94
CA MET A 45 -2.93 -7.37 -3.80
C MET A 45 -4.08 -6.40 -4.08
N LEU A 46 -4.57 -5.71 -3.04
CA LEU A 46 -5.63 -4.73 -3.19
C LEU A 46 -5.25 -3.61 -4.15
N ALA A 47 -4.04 -3.06 -4.04
CA ALA A 47 -3.54 -2.02 -4.94
C ALA A 47 -3.47 -2.49 -6.40
N SER A 48 -3.06 -3.74 -6.64
CA SER A 48 -3.04 -4.34 -7.98
C SER A 48 -4.46 -4.43 -8.57
N ILE A 49 -5.42 -4.93 -7.79
CA ILE A 49 -6.82 -5.04 -8.24
C ILE A 49 -7.45 -3.67 -8.45
N GLN A 50 -7.12 -2.67 -7.64
CA GLN A 50 -7.58 -1.30 -7.83
C GLN A 50 -7.07 -0.70 -9.14
N THR A 51 -5.81 -0.94 -9.49
CA THR A 51 -5.23 -0.53 -10.77
C THR A 51 -5.97 -1.18 -11.94
N ALA A 52 -6.21 -2.50 -11.87
CA ALA A 52 -6.96 -3.22 -12.90
C ALA A 52 -8.39 -2.66 -13.06
N ARG A 53 -9.10 -2.42 -11.94
CA ARG A 53 -10.43 -1.79 -11.96
C ARG A 53 -10.42 -0.42 -12.64
N GLN A 54 -9.43 0.42 -12.36
CA GLN A 54 -9.31 1.74 -12.99
C GLN A 54 -9.08 1.62 -14.50
N ALA A 55 -8.23 0.68 -14.94
CA ALA A 55 -8.01 0.42 -16.35
C ALA A 55 -9.31 -0.03 -17.05
N TYR A 56 -10.08 -0.93 -16.45
CA TYR A 56 -11.37 -1.37 -16.99
C TYR A 56 -12.40 -0.25 -17.04
N ALA A 57 -12.45 0.62 -16.02
CA ALA A 57 -13.34 1.78 -16.02
C ALA A 57 -12.99 2.77 -17.14
N GLN A 58 -11.70 3.02 -17.38
CA GLN A 58 -11.25 3.87 -18.49
C GLN A 58 -11.57 3.25 -19.85
N ALA A 59 -11.35 1.93 -20.01
CA ALA A 59 -11.72 1.22 -21.23
C ALA A 59 -13.22 1.33 -21.51
N LEU A 60 -14.07 1.08 -20.50
CA LEU A 60 -15.52 1.24 -20.62
C LEU A 60 -15.91 2.67 -20.99
N LYS A 61 -15.27 3.69 -20.41
CA LYS A 61 -15.54 5.09 -20.75
C LYS A 61 -15.28 5.40 -22.23
N ARG A 62 -14.23 4.81 -22.82
CA ARG A 62 -13.92 4.96 -24.25
C ARG A 62 -15.00 4.28 -25.11
N GLU A 63 -15.40 3.06 -24.78
CA GLU A 63 -16.47 2.33 -25.49
C GLU A 63 -17.81 3.06 -25.47
N LEU A 64 -18.14 3.73 -24.35
CA LEU A 64 -19.40 4.46 -24.19
C LEU A 64 -19.38 5.86 -24.85
N GLY A 65 -18.37 6.17 -25.67
CA GLY A 65 -18.31 7.44 -26.41
C GLY A 65 -17.88 8.65 -25.57
N GLY A 66 -17.17 8.43 -24.46
CA GLY A 66 -16.61 9.49 -23.61
C GLY A 66 -15.45 10.29 -24.22
N GLU A 67 -15.18 10.14 -25.53
CA GLU A 67 -14.18 10.87 -26.32
C GLU A 67 -14.76 11.91 -27.29
N ASN A 68 -16.06 12.24 -27.23
CA ASN A 68 -16.62 13.32 -28.05
C ASN A 68 -16.48 14.71 -27.38
N GLY A 69 -15.27 15.05 -26.94
CA GLY A 69 -14.93 16.31 -26.28
C GLY A 69 -13.95 17.21 -27.02
N GLU A 70 -13.42 16.78 -28.17
CA GLU A 70 -12.64 17.64 -29.06
C GLU A 70 -13.57 18.23 -30.11
N THR A 71 -14.20 19.34 -29.75
CA THR A 71 -14.68 20.29 -30.75
C THR A 71 -13.44 20.83 -31.43
N GLU A 72 -13.16 20.31 -32.61
CA GLU A 72 -12.23 20.88 -33.57
C GLU A 72 -12.73 22.29 -33.93
N VAL A 73 -12.39 23.30 -33.12
CA VAL A 73 -12.55 24.70 -33.48
C VAL A 73 -11.41 25.03 -34.43
N VAL A 74 -11.58 24.67 -35.70
CA VAL A 74 -10.83 25.30 -36.80
C VAL A 74 -11.33 26.74 -36.91
N THR A 75 -10.83 27.60 -36.01
CA THR A 75 -10.82 29.04 -36.27
C THR A 75 -9.52 29.33 -37.02
N ASP A 76 -9.64 29.31 -38.34
CA ASP A 76 -8.58 29.72 -39.25
C ASP A 76 -8.34 31.24 -39.07
N PRO A 77 -7.17 31.69 -38.58
CA PRO A 77 -6.94 33.10 -38.24
C PRO A 77 -6.57 33.98 -39.45
N ALA A 78 -6.73 33.53 -40.69
CA ALA A 78 -6.26 34.24 -41.88
C ALA A 78 -7.28 35.16 -42.58
N LYS A 79 -8.37 35.57 -41.92
CA LYS A 79 -9.32 36.56 -42.47
C LYS A 79 -9.69 37.64 -41.44
N ASN A 80 -8.78 38.59 -41.24
CA ASN A 80 -9.13 39.96 -40.81
C ASN A 80 -8.17 40.97 -41.42
#